data_AF-A0A943PSQ6-F1
#
_entry.id   AF-A0A943PSQ6-F1
#
_cell.length_a   1.000
_cell.length_b   1.000
_cell.length_c   1.000
_cell.angle_alpha   90.00
_cell.angle_beta   90.00
_cell.angle_gamma   90.00
#
_symmetry.space_group_name_H-M   'P 1'
#
loop_
_entity.id
_entity.type
_entity.pdbx_description
1 polymer ?
#
loop_
_entity_poly.entity_id
_entity_poly.type
_entity_poly.pdbx_seq_one_letter_code
_entity_poly.pdbx_strand_id
1 'polypeptide(L)'
;MEIKGFKAFLPGLKTLEGNPKLEVGNKYHVDGPVIFNRNGFHFCKRLEDTLHFFSGYKSDIDICEVIGSGDIHQTWSDYYGYYDLYAASDLEIVRKLSRLEILKMYKEIAQNYSDIRISRFLRYYPNLTQEELEYMGVKDKTYTFYY
;
A
#
# COMPACT_ATOMS: atom_id res chain seq x y z
N MET A 1 1.42 -18.40 -10.54
CA MET A 1 0.27 -17.53 -10.22
C MET A 1 0.81 -16.10 -10.14
N GLU A 2 0.03 -15.11 -10.59
CA GLU A 2 0.40 -13.70 -10.50
C GLU A 2 -0.69 -12.95 -9.73
N ILE A 3 -0.30 -12.09 -8.80
CA ILE A 3 -1.21 -11.27 -8.01
C ILE A 3 -0.86 -9.80 -8.21
N LYS A 4 -1.83 -9.03 -8.68
CA LYS A 4 -1.72 -7.57 -8.77
C LYS A 4 -2.04 -6.93 -7.43
N GLY A 5 -1.26 -5.93 -7.06
CA GLY A 5 -1.50 -5.15 -5.84
C GLY A 5 -0.69 -3.88 -5.80
N PHE A 6 -0.48 -3.38 -4.59
CA PHE A 6 0.20 -2.13 -4.30
C PHE A 6 1.31 -2.35 -3.28
N LYS A 7 2.40 -1.60 -3.45
CA LYS A 7 3.49 -1.53 -2.48
C LYS A 7 3.87 -0.08 -2.24
N ALA A 8 3.95 0.31 -0.97
CA ALA A 8 4.49 1.58 -0.55
C ALA A 8 6.01 1.50 -0.33
N PHE A 9 6.68 2.62 -0.58
CA PHE A 9 8.11 2.83 -0.50
C PHE A 9 8.40 4.20 0.12
N LEU A 10 9.60 4.36 0.65
CA LEU A 10 10.14 5.69 0.96
C LEU A 10 10.42 6.46 -0.35
N PRO A 11 10.57 7.79 -0.30
CA PRO A 11 10.84 8.62 -1.47
C PRO A 11 12.01 8.11 -2.32
N GLY A 12 11.75 8.02 -3.62
CA GLY A 12 12.70 7.48 -4.59
C GLY A 12 12.74 5.95 -4.60
N LEU A 13 11.61 5.28 -4.32
CA LEU A 13 11.43 3.82 -4.36
C LEU A 13 12.43 3.04 -3.47
N LYS A 14 12.73 3.56 -2.27
CA LYS A 14 13.55 2.83 -1.29
C LYS A 14 12.67 1.98 -0.39
N THR A 15 13.08 0.76 -0.07
CA THR A 15 12.34 -0.08 0.89
C THR A 15 12.64 0.35 2.34
N LEU A 16 11.79 -0.09 3.27
CA LEU A 16 11.95 0.19 4.70
C LEU A 16 13.18 -0.50 5.30
N GLU A 17 13.62 -1.63 4.75
CA GLU A 17 14.77 -2.38 5.28
C GLU A 17 16.14 -1.75 4.95
N GLY A 18 16.17 -0.54 4.37
CA GLY A 18 17.42 0.13 3.97
C GLY A 18 18.08 -0.49 2.71
N ASN A 19 17.34 -1.34 2.00
CA ASN A 19 17.75 -2.08 0.82
C ASN A 19 17.84 -1.20 -0.46
N PRO A 20 18.37 -1.73 -1.59
CA PRO A 20 18.57 -0.98 -2.82
C PRO A 20 17.30 -0.25 -3.28
N LYS A 21 17.53 0.93 -3.87
CA LYS A 21 16.52 1.64 -4.64
C LYS A 21 16.03 0.72 -5.75
N LEU A 22 14.73 0.45 -5.76
CA LEU A 22 14.09 -0.28 -6.84
C LEU A 22 13.62 0.70 -7.91
N GLU A 23 13.37 0.19 -9.12
CA GLU A 23 13.03 0.98 -10.28
C GLU A 23 11.77 0.44 -10.94
N VAL A 24 10.97 1.37 -11.47
CA VAL A 24 9.78 1.05 -12.25
C VAL A 24 10.19 0.34 -13.54
N GLY A 25 9.43 -0.69 -13.92
CA GLY A 25 9.65 -1.53 -15.10
C GLY A 25 10.54 -2.74 -14.82
N ASN A 26 11.16 -2.83 -13.65
CA ASN A 26 12.05 -3.93 -13.31
C ASN A 26 11.36 -5.06 -12.54
N LYS A 27 11.94 -6.25 -12.68
CA LYS A 27 11.60 -7.48 -11.97
C LYS A 27 12.70 -7.83 -10.99
N TYR A 28 12.29 -8.27 -9.81
CA TYR A 28 13.18 -8.63 -8.72
C TYR A 28 12.84 -10.02 -8.21
N HIS A 29 13.86 -10.75 -7.75
CA HIS A 29 13.74 -12.10 -7.23
C HIS A 29 14.46 -12.19 -5.88
N VAL A 30 13.92 -12.96 -4.94
CA VAL A 30 14.62 -13.42 -3.75
C VAL A 30 14.81 -14.92 -3.78
N ASP A 31 16.02 -15.37 -3.44
CA ASP A 31 16.32 -16.79 -3.35
C ASP A 31 15.74 -17.42 -2.08
N GLY A 32 15.34 -18.69 -2.20
CA GLY A 32 14.84 -19.50 -1.11
C GLY A 32 13.32 -19.41 -0.88
N PRO A 33 12.78 -20.21 0.05
CA PRO A 33 11.34 -20.25 0.31
C PRO A 33 10.86 -18.94 0.93
N VAL A 34 9.66 -18.49 0.55
CA VAL A 34 9.08 -17.26 1.10
C VAL A 34 8.47 -17.54 2.47
N ILE A 35 8.95 -16.80 3.46
CA ILE A 35 8.49 -16.82 4.85
C ILE A 35 8.05 -15.40 5.19
N PHE A 36 6.75 -15.25 5.42
CA PHE A 36 6.13 -13.96 5.76
C PHE A 36 6.85 -13.30 6.96
N ASN A 37 7.12 -11.99 6.88
CA ASN A 37 7.94 -11.19 7.82
C ASN A 37 9.44 -11.50 7.88
N ARG A 38 9.96 -12.47 7.12
CA ARG A 38 11.40 -12.79 7.10
C ARG A 38 12.06 -12.47 5.76
N ASN A 39 11.44 -12.86 4.65
CA ASN A 39 11.92 -12.60 3.30
C ASN A 39 10.73 -12.47 2.33
N GLY A 40 11.05 -12.19 1.06
CA GLY A 40 10.04 -11.94 0.04
C GLY A 40 9.65 -10.47 -0.04
N PHE A 41 9.03 -10.12 -1.15
CA PHE A 41 8.54 -8.78 -1.39
C PHE A 41 7.13 -8.65 -0.84
N HIS A 42 6.96 -7.82 0.18
CA HIS A 42 5.65 -7.54 0.74
C HIS A 42 4.84 -6.58 -0.14
N PHE A 43 3.58 -6.92 -0.41
CA PHE A 43 2.61 -6.06 -1.08
C PHE A 43 1.18 -6.40 -0.62
N CYS A 44 0.24 -5.49 -0.87
CA CYS A 44 -1.16 -5.63 -0.46
C CYS A 44 -2.07 -5.52 -1.67
N LYS A 45 -3.23 -6.19 -1.66
CA LYS A 45 -4.22 -6.03 -2.74
C LYS A 45 -4.83 -4.64 -2.76
N ARG A 46 -4.98 -4.01 -1.59
CA ARG A 46 -5.52 -2.66 -1.43
C ARG A 46 -4.42 -1.70 -1.03
N LEU A 47 -4.49 -0.47 -1.54
CA LEU A 47 -3.47 0.55 -1.30
C LEU A 47 -3.42 0.94 0.19
N GLU A 48 -4.56 1.16 0.84
CA GLU A 48 -4.56 1.63 2.23
C GLU A 48 -3.91 0.63 3.20
N ASP A 49 -3.95 -0.66 2.86
CA ASP A 49 -3.37 -1.72 3.69
C ASP A 49 -1.83 -1.69 3.65
N THR A 50 -1.22 -1.20 2.55
CA THR A 50 0.24 -1.00 2.54
C THR A 50 0.69 0.18 3.40
N LEU A 51 -0.21 1.11 3.75
CA LEU A 51 0.14 2.32 4.50
C LEU A 51 0.35 2.06 5.99
N HIS A 52 -0.22 0.98 6.52
CA HIS A 52 -0.08 0.60 7.92
C HIS A 52 1.40 0.51 8.35
N PHE A 53 2.24 -0.04 7.48
CA PHE A 53 3.69 -0.17 7.70
C PHE A 53 4.45 1.16 7.67
N PHE A 54 3.80 2.23 7.20
CA PHE A 54 4.31 3.59 7.16
C PHE A 54 3.62 4.49 8.20
N SER A 55 2.88 3.92 9.16
CA SER A 55 2.27 4.65 10.25
C SER A 55 3.31 5.48 11.01
N GLY A 56 3.13 6.80 11.07
CA GLY A 56 4.02 7.73 11.77
C GLY A 56 5.17 8.31 10.93
N TYR A 57 5.28 7.95 9.64
CA TYR A 57 6.20 8.62 8.73
C TYR A 57 5.69 10.03 8.40
N LYS A 58 6.56 11.03 8.56
CA LYS A 58 6.25 12.45 8.28
C LYS A 58 6.59 12.87 6.85
N SER A 59 7.42 12.11 6.16
CA SER A 59 7.75 12.35 4.76
C SER A 59 6.69 11.75 3.84
N ASP A 60 6.60 12.30 2.63
CA ASP A 60 5.84 11.65 1.56
C ASP A 60 6.37 10.24 1.28
N ILE A 61 5.53 9.43 0.64
CA ILE A 61 5.82 8.04 0.28
C ILE A 61 5.55 7.84 -1.22
N ASP A 62 6.27 6.89 -1.79
CA ASP A 62 6.03 6.44 -3.16
C ASP A 62 5.16 5.20 -3.12
N ILE A 63 4.10 5.15 -3.93
CA ILE A 63 3.26 3.96 -4.03
C ILE A 63 3.28 3.50 -5.48
N CYS A 64 3.52 2.21 -5.68
CA CYS A 64 3.52 1.60 -7.00
C CYS A 64 2.46 0.51 -7.11
N GLU A 65 1.93 0.36 -8.31
CA GLU A 65 1.31 -0.90 -8.73
C GLU A 65 2.41 -1.93 -8.94
N VAL A 66 2.16 -3.14 -8.42
CA VAL A 66 3.12 -4.23 -8.49
C VAL A 66 2.43 -5.53 -8.89
N ILE A 67 3.22 -6.46 -9.41
CA ILE A 67 2.81 -7.84 -9.67
C ILE A 67 3.72 -8.75 -8.85
N GLY A 68 3.14 -9.47 -7.90
CA GLY A 68 3.82 -10.54 -7.17
C GLY A 68 3.64 -11.88 -7.88
N SER A 69 4.71 -12.65 -8.02
CA SER A 69 4.72 -13.96 -8.67
C SER A 69 5.68 -14.95 -7.99
N GLY A 70 5.76 -16.17 -8.53
CA GLY A 70 6.60 -17.23 -7.98
C GLY A 70 5.98 -17.92 -6.76
N ASP A 71 6.75 -18.09 -5.70
CA ASP A 71 6.27 -18.53 -4.39
C ASP A 71 5.55 -17.37 -3.70
N ILE A 72 4.30 -17.58 -3.30
CA ILE A 72 3.45 -16.54 -2.74
C ILE A 72 2.85 -17.05 -1.44
N HIS A 73 3.11 -16.31 -0.37
CA HIS A 73 2.47 -16.51 0.92
C HIS A 73 1.44 -15.40 1.16
N GLN A 74 0.18 -15.79 1.33
CA GLN A 74 -0.88 -14.88 1.78
C GLN A 74 -1.08 -15.04 3.28
N THR A 75 -1.18 -13.94 4.01
CA THR A 75 -1.59 -13.93 5.41
C THR A 75 -2.72 -12.93 5.65
N TRP A 76 -3.33 -13.06 6.81
CA TRP A 76 -4.30 -12.11 7.35
C TRP A 76 -3.95 -11.77 8.80
N SER A 77 -4.52 -10.68 9.29
CA SER A 77 -4.54 -10.28 10.69
C SER A 77 -5.96 -9.90 11.04
N ASP A 78 -6.64 -10.78 11.77
CA ASP A 78 -8.00 -10.53 12.27
C ASP A 78 -8.00 -9.34 13.24
N TYR A 79 -6.95 -9.22 14.05
CA TYR A 79 -6.79 -8.14 15.02
C TYR A 79 -6.84 -6.77 14.34
N TYR A 80 -6.09 -6.56 13.25
CA TYR A 80 -6.07 -5.28 12.55
C TYR A 80 -7.02 -5.20 11.35
N GLY A 81 -7.75 -6.28 11.05
CA GLY A 81 -8.64 -6.43 9.90
C GLY A 81 -7.95 -6.36 8.53
N TYR A 82 -6.72 -6.87 8.40
CA TYR A 82 -6.00 -6.96 7.13
C TYR A 82 -6.10 -8.38 6.58
N TYR A 83 -6.71 -8.58 5.41
CA TYR A 83 -6.99 -9.95 4.92
C TYR A 83 -6.22 -10.35 3.64
N ASP A 84 -5.60 -9.37 2.98
CA ASP A 84 -4.94 -9.55 1.68
C ASP A 84 -3.49 -9.04 1.71
N LEU A 85 -2.72 -9.54 2.69
CA LEU A 85 -1.28 -9.27 2.82
C LEU A 85 -0.50 -10.39 2.13
N TYR A 86 0.42 -10.03 1.23
CA TYR A 86 1.19 -10.99 0.46
C TYR A 86 2.69 -10.78 0.65
N ALA A 87 3.43 -11.89 0.69
CA ALA A 87 4.86 -11.94 0.45
C ALA A 87 5.09 -12.80 -0.81
N ALA A 88 5.87 -12.33 -1.77
CA ALA A 88 6.20 -13.07 -2.99
C ALA A 88 7.71 -13.20 -3.21
N SER A 89 8.16 -14.29 -3.85
CA SER A 89 9.56 -14.46 -4.25
C SER A 89 9.94 -13.49 -5.36
N ASP A 90 9.00 -13.19 -6.26
CA ASP A 90 9.21 -12.33 -7.40
C ASP A 90 8.30 -11.10 -7.32
N LEU A 91 8.86 -9.94 -7.67
CA LEU A 91 8.13 -8.67 -7.71
C LEU A 91 8.47 -7.89 -8.99
N GLU A 92 7.45 -7.55 -9.75
CA GLU A 92 7.52 -6.53 -10.80
C GLU A 92 6.97 -5.20 -10.27
N ILE A 93 7.73 -4.11 -10.45
CA ILE A 93 7.23 -2.75 -10.18
C ILE A 93 6.69 -2.18 -11.48
N VAL A 94 5.38 -2.24 -11.67
CA VAL A 94 4.74 -1.89 -12.94
C VAL A 94 4.81 -0.39 -13.21
N ARG A 95 4.35 0.41 -12.25
CA ARG A 95 4.36 1.88 -12.35
C ARG A 95 4.19 2.53 -10.99
N LYS A 96 4.76 3.74 -10.86
CA LYS A 96 4.51 4.63 -9.72
C LYS A 96 3.18 5.37 -9.93
N LEU A 97 2.34 5.41 -8.89
CA LEU A 97 1.12 6.21 -8.87
C LEU A 97 1.46 7.66 -8.57
N SER A 98 0.84 8.56 -9.32
CA SER A 98 0.82 9.98 -8.98
C SER A 98 -0.13 10.23 -7.80
N ARG A 99 0.13 11.32 -7.08
CA ARG A 99 -0.74 11.77 -5.97
C ARG A 99 -2.19 11.98 -6.43
N LEU A 100 -2.38 12.58 -7.60
CA LEU A 100 -3.72 12.82 -8.15
C LEU A 100 -4.47 11.51 -8.47
N GLU A 101 -3.79 10.47 -8.95
CA GLU A 101 -4.41 9.16 -9.18
C GLU A 101 -4.87 8.51 -7.88
N ILE A 102 -4.05 8.60 -6.83
CA ILE A 102 -4.41 8.10 -5.50
C ILE A 102 -5.64 8.86 -4.98
N LEU A 103 -5.64 10.20 -5.05
CA LEU A 103 -6.78 11.01 -4.61
C LEU A 103 -8.05 10.72 -5.42
N LYS A 104 -7.95 10.53 -6.74
CA LYS A 104 -9.08 10.11 -7.58
C LYS A 104 -9.65 8.77 -7.13
N MET A 105 -8.79 7.79 -6.88
CA MET A 105 -9.21 6.48 -6.40
C MET A 105 -9.96 6.59 -5.06
N TYR A 106 -9.46 7.39 -4.11
CA TYR A 106 -10.15 7.54 -2.81
C TYR A 106 -11.39 8.42 -2.88
N LYS A 107 -11.49 9.36 -3.82
CA LYS A 107 -12.74 10.04 -4.14
C LYS A 107 -13.82 9.06 -4.60
N GLU A 108 -13.47 8.16 -5.52
CA GLU A 108 -14.39 7.13 -6.01
C GLU A 108 -14.79 6.16 -4.90
N ILE A 109 -13.84 5.75 -4.05
CA ILE A 109 -14.13 4.90 -2.88
C ILE A 109 -15.07 5.63 -1.90
N ALA A 110 -14.81 6.90 -1.59
CA ALA A 110 -15.61 7.72 -0.68
C ALA A 110 -17.06 7.93 -1.15
N GLN A 111 -17.29 7.90 -2.46
CA GLN A 111 -18.62 8.01 -3.03
C GLN A 111 -19.40 6.69 -3.02
N ASN A 112 -18.73 5.54 -3.03
CA ASN A 112 -19.34 4.24 -3.31
C ASN A 112 -19.26 3.21 -2.18
N TYR A 113 -18.32 3.33 -1.23
CA TYR A 113 -17.97 2.26 -0.28
C TYR A 113 -17.77 2.73 1.18
N SER A 114 -17.68 1.74 2.08
CA SER A 114 -17.69 1.88 3.54
C SER A 114 -16.50 2.62 4.15
N ASP A 115 -16.73 3.13 5.36
CA ASP A 115 -15.85 4.01 6.12
C ASP A 115 -14.44 3.44 6.34
N ILE A 116 -14.25 2.13 6.54
CA ILE A 116 -12.98 1.59 7.04
C ILE A 116 -11.78 1.77 6.10
N ARG A 117 -11.98 1.66 4.78
CA ARG A 117 -10.90 1.84 3.79
C ARG A 117 -10.43 3.29 3.76
N ILE A 118 -11.40 4.20 3.81
CA ILE A 118 -11.18 5.64 3.83
C ILE A 118 -10.55 6.02 5.17
N SER A 119 -11.06 5.50 6.30
CA SER A 119 -10.46 5.68 7.63
C SER A 119 -8.98 5.32 7.64
N ARG A 120 -8.62 4.14 7.11
CA ARG A 120 -7.21 3.70 7.04
C ARG A 120 -6.37 4.62 6.17
N PHE A 121 -6.88 5.00 5.00
CA PHE A 121 -6.21 5.94 4.12
C PHE A 121 -5.96 7.27 4.81
N LEU A 122 -6.98 7.89 5.41
CA LEU A 122 -6.87 9.16 6.12
C LEU A 122 -5.96 9.08 7.34
N ARG A 123 -5.91 7.92 8.02
CA ARG A 123 -5.05 7.71 9.19
C ARG A 123 -3.57 7.65 8.82
N TYR A 124 -3.25 7.00 7.70
CA TYR A 124 -1.88 6.58 7.42
C TYR A 124 -1.26 7.26 6.20
N TYR A 125 -2.05 7.84 5.30
CA TYR A 125 -1.49 8.55 4.14
C TYR A 125 -0.90 9.88 4.59
N PRO A 126 0.40 10.13 4.33
CA PRO A 126 1.08 11.29 4.89
C PRO A 126 0.66 12.58 4.20
N ASN A 127 0.68 13.67 4.98
CA ASN A 127 0.62 15.05 4.49
C ASN A 127 -0.59 15.35 3.59
N LEU A 128 -1.78 14.81 3.90
CA LEU A 128 -3.01 15.24 3.25
C LEU A 128 -3.31 16.70 3.59
N THR A 129 -3.58 17.50 2.56
CA THR A 129 -3.98 18.90 2.71
C THR A 129 -5.50 19.01 2.78
N GLN A 130 -5.99 20.14 3.29
CA GLN A 130 -7.42 20.42 3.35
C GLN A 130 -8.08 20.41 1.96
N GLU A 131 -7.41 21.00 0.95
CA GLU A 131 -7.90 21.01 -0.44
C GLU A 131 -8.08 19.58 -1.00
N GLU A 132 -7.23 18.64 -0.60
CA GLU A 132 -7.31 17.25 -1.06
C GLU A 132 -8.41 16.47 -0.37
N LEU A 133 -8.65 16.73 0.92
CA LEU A 133 -9.80 16.19 1.65
C LEU A 133 -11.10 16.66 1.00
N GLU A 134 -11.19 17.96 0.69
CA GLU A 134 -12.32 18.56 -0.02
C GLU A 134 -12.48 17.97 -1.43
N TYR A 135 -11.38 17.81 -2.17
CA TYR A 135 -11.38 17.19 -3.49
C TYR A 135 -11.96 15.77 -3.47
N MET A 136 -11.58 14.97 -2.48
CA MET A 136 -12.08 13.61 -2.28
C MET A 136 -13.54 13.56 -1.81
N GLY A 137 -14.12 14.69 -1.39
CA GLY A 137 -15.48 14.74 -0.85
C GLY A 137 -15.60 14.04 0.52
N VAL A 138 -14.46 13.85 1.19
CA VAL A 138 -14.37 13.29 2.54
C VAL A 138 -14.86 14.38 3.48
N LYS A 139 -16.13 14.32 3.88
CA LYS A 139 -16.64 15.16 4.97
C LYS A 139 -15.93 14.74 6.27
N ASP A 140 -15.89 15.63 7.27
CA ASP A 140 -15.59 15.37 8.68
C ASP A 140 -16.60 14.39 9.30
N LYS A 141 -16.74 13.22 8.67
CA LYS A 141 -17.34 12.07 9.29
C LYS A 141 -16.29 11.61 10.29
N THR A 142 -16.71 11.42 11.53
CA THR A 142 -15.95 10.70 12.53
C THR A 142 -15.68 9.29 11.99
N TYR A 143 -14.56 9.14 11.30
CA TYR A 143 -14.04 7.86 10.86
C TYR A 143 -13.74 7.07 12.13
N THR A 144 -14.61 6.12 12.46
CA THR A 144 -14.39 5.26 13.62
C THR A 144 -13.23 4.35 13.26
N PHE A 145 -12.09 4.57 13.91
CA PHE A 145 -10.93 3.70 13.77
C PHE A 145 -11.20 2.44 14.58
N TYR A 146 -11.63 1.38 13.90
CA TYR A 146 -11.67 0.05 14.51
C TYR A 146 -10.24 -0.47 14.61
N TYR A 147 -9.86 -0.90 15.82
CA TYR A 147 -8.56 -1.47 16.15
C TYR A 147 -8.45 -2.88 15.65
#